data_AF-F8AXC3-F1
#
_entry.id   AF-F8AXC3-F1
#
_cell.length_a   1.000
_cell.length_b   1.000
_cell.length_c   1.000
_cell.angle_alpha   90.00
_cell.angle_beta   90.00
_cell.angle_gamma   90.00
#
_symmetry.space_group_name_H-M   'P 1'
#
loop_
_entity.id
_entity.type
_entity.pdbx_description
1 polymer ?
#
loop_
_entity_poly.entity_id
_entity_poly.type
_entity_poly.pdbx_seq_one_letter_code
_entity_poly.pdbx_strand_id
1 'polypeptide(L)'
;MRATTGNLKTTVGREELRALVADALERSPAELADEADLVGEFGLDSLAALEIVVRLEKLYRIRVKDEEFAGITSLDRIHDLLTTKLKES
;
A
#
# COMPACT_ATOMS: atom_id res chain seq x y z
N MET A 1 29.69 18.78 13.90
CA MET A 1 28.49 17.95 14.17
C MET A 1 28.50 16.80 13.16
N ARG A 2 28.62 15.56 13.63
CA ARG A 2 28.67 14.37 12.78
C ARG A 2 27.26 14.01 12.31
N ALA A 3 27.16 13.61 11.05
CA ALA A 3 25.94 13.14 10.40
C ALA A 3 25.31 11.98 11.18
N THR A 4 24.01 12.08 11.45
CA THR A 4 23.16 10.94 11.81
C THR A 4 22.46 10.47 10.55
N THR A 5 23.10 9.50 9.90
CA THR A 5 22.54 8.35 9.19
C THR A 5 21.06 8.44 8.81
N GLY A 6 20.82 8.52 7.49
CA GLY A 6 19.51 8.25 6.91
C GLY A 6 19.06 6.84 7.29
N ASN A 7 17.94 6.76 8.00
CA ASN A 7 17.30 5.50 8.30
C ASN A 7 16.69 4.98 6.99
N LEU A 8 17.32 3.97 6.39
CA LEU A 8 16.73 3.20 5.31
C LEU A 8 15.40 2.65 5.83
N LYS A 9 14.28 3.20 5.37
CA LYS A 9 12.93 2.87 5.81
C LYS A 9 12.59 1.47 5.24
N THR A 10 13.18 0.41 5.79
CA THR A 10 12.93 -0.98 5.35
C THR A 10 11.57 -1.51 5.82
N THR A 11 10.83 -0.72 6.58
CA THR A 11 9.50 -1.06 7.09
C THR A 11 8.42 -0.24 6.39
N VAL A 12 7.47 -0.95 5.78
CA VAL A 12 6.23 -0.39 5.24
C VAL A 12 5.41 0.16 6.40
N GLY A 13 5.23 1.48 6.46
CA GLY A 13 4.45 2.13 7.50
C GLY A 13 2.96 1.91 7.26
N ARG A 14 2.27 1.19 8.15
CA ARG A 14 0.84 0.88 8.02
C ARG A 14 -0.03 2.12 7.90
N GLU A 15 0.24 3.15 8.71
CA GLU A 15 -0.57 4.38 8.66
C GLU A 15 -0.39 5.15 7.35
N GLU A 16 0.83 5.18 6.79
CA GLU A 16 1.10 5.82 5.51
C GLU A 16 0.45 5.05 4.36
N LEU A 17 0.47 3.71 4.43
CA LEU A 17 -0.23 2.85 3.50
C LEU A 17 -1.75 3.04 3.58
N ARG A 18 -2.29 3.08 4.79
CA ARG A 18 -3.72 3.32 5.05
C ARG A 18 -4.16 4.66 4.50
N ALA A 19 -3.39 5.72 4.74
CA ALA A 19 -3.69 7.05 4.21
C ALA A 19 -3.71 7.05 2.67
N LEU A 20 -2.77 6.36 2.02
CA LEU A 20 -2.72 6.26 0.56
C LEU A 20 -3.93 5.51 0.00
N VAL A 21 -4.29 4.38 0.59
CA VAL A 21 -5.44 3.58 0.16
C VAL A 21 -6.75 4.33 0.41
N ALA A 22 -6.88 5.01 1.56
CA ALA A 22 -8.04 5.83 1.89
C ALA A 22 -8.23 6.99 0.89
N ASP A 23 -7.14 7.67 0.54
CA ASP A 23 -7.14 8.78 -0.42
C ASP A 23 -7.59 8.30 -1.81
N ALA A 24 -7.10 7.15 -2.28
CA ALA A 24 -7.51 6.57 -3.56
C ALA A 24 -8.98 6.08 -3.57
N LEU A 25 -9.53 5.75 -2.40
CA LEU A 25 -10.95 5.38 -2.23
C LEU A 25 -11.85 6.58 -1.91
N GLU A 26 -11.29 7.78 -1.79
CA GLU A 26 -11.98 8.99 -1.34
C GLU A 26 -12.67 8.80 0.03
N ARG A 27 -12.01 8.07 0.95
CA ARG A 27 -12.48 7.75 2.30
C ARG A 27 -11.56 8.31 3.39
N SER A 28 -12.04 8.29 4.63
CA SER A 28 -11.19 8.57 5.77
C SER A 28 -10.33 7.36 6.14
N PRO A 29 -9.02 7.52 6.43
CA PRO A 29 -8.19 6.41 6.89
C PRO A 29 -8.71 5.78 8.19
N ALA A 30 -9.43 6.54 9.03
CA ALA A 30 -10.03 6.02 10.25
C ALA A 30 -11.16 4.99 10.00
N GLU A 31 -11.73 4.95 8.80
CA GLU A 31 -12.79 4.01 8.42
C GLU A 31 -12.22 2.67 7.91
N LEU A 32 -10.93 2.63 7.57
CA LEU A 32 -10.28 1.49 6.94
C LEU A 32 -9.55 0.63 7.98
N ALA A 33 -10.20 -0.42 8.47
CA ALA A 33 -9.53 -1.45 9.27
C ALA A 33 -8.47 -2.21 8.45
N ASP A 34 -7.49 -2.82 9.13
CA ASP A 34 -6.39 -3.55 8.46
C ASP A 34 -6.92 -4.74 7.64
N GLU A 35 -7.92 -5.45 8.16
CA GLU A 35 -8.51 -6.65 7.55
C GLU A 35 -9.76 -6.34 6.70
N ALA A 36 -10.11 -5.06 6.54
CA ALA A 36 -11.31 -4.65 5.84
C ALA A 36 -11.31 -5.08 4.38
N ASP A 37 -12.48 -5.46 3.85
CA ASP A 37 -12.62 -5.84 2.44
C ASP A 37 -12.77 -4.59 1.58
N LEU A 38 -11.65 -4.12 1.04
CA LEU A 38 -11.58 -2.95 0.18
C LEU A 38 -12.46 -3.10 -1.06
N VAL A 39 -12.63 -4.31 -1.59
CA VAL A 39 -13.44 -4.56 -2.80
C VAL A 39 -14.92 -4.66 -2.43
N GLY A 40 -15.26 -5.51 -1.46
CA GLY A 40 -16.63 -5.79 -1.08
C GLY A 40 -17.29 -4.68 -0.26
N GLU A 41 -16.58 -4.09 0.71
CA GLU A 41 -17.12 -3.08 1.63
C GLU A 41 -16.89 -1.65 1.12
N PHE A 42 -15.69 -1.37 0.60
CA PHE A 42 -15.32 -0.02 0.17
C PHE A 42 -15.45 0.22 -1.34
N GLY A 43 -15.75 -0.84 -2.11
CA GLY A 43 -16.01 -0.73 -3.54
C GLY A 43 -14.77 -0.41 -4.38
N LEU A 44 -13.59 -0.87 -3.96
CA LEU A 44 -12.34 -0.71 -4.71
C LEU A 44 -12.51 -1.21 -6.15
N ASP A 45 -12.52 -0.27 -7.09
CA ASP A 45 -12.62 -0.54 -8.51
C ASP A 45 -11.24 -0.57 -9.19
N SER A 46 -11.21 -0.89 -10.49
CA SER A 46 -9.96 -1.04 -11.24
C SER A 46 -9.18 0.27 -11.39
N LEU A 47 -9.84 1.43 -11.40
CA LEU A 47 -9.16 2.72 -11.50
C LEU A 47 -8.49 3.08 -10.17
N ALA A 48 -9.22 2.95 -9.06
CA ALA A 48 -8.66 3.16 -7.73
C ALA A 48 -7.52 2.17 -7.43
N ALA A 49 -7.69 0.89 -7.80
CA ALA A 49 -6.64 -0.12 -7.70
C ALA A 49 -5.38 0.27 -8.47
N LEU A 50 -5.52 0.71 -9.72
CA LEU A 50 -4.40 1.18 -10.54
C LEU A 50 -3.70 2.39 -9.91
N GLU A 51 -4.45 3.35 -9.37
CA GLU A 51 -3.88 4.50 -8.68
C GLU A 51 -3.04 4.08 -7.48
N ILE A 52 -3.59 3.21 -6.62
CA ILE A 52 -2.89 2.65 -5.46
C ILE A 52 -1.57 2.02 -5.92
N VAL A 53 -1.61 1.11 -6.90
CA VAL A 53 -0.42 0.44 -7.43
C VAL A 53 0.63 1.45 -7.91
N VAL A 54 0.25 2.40 -8.75
CA VAL A 54 1.17 3.40 -9.31
C VAL A 54 1.81 4.25 -8.21
N ARG A 55 1.06 4.62 -7.17
CA ARG A 55 1.59 5.38 -6.03
C ARG A 55 2.55 4.54 -5.21
N LEU A 56 2.24 3.27 -4.97
CA LEU A 56 3.11 2.34 -4.25
C LEU A 56 4.44 2.11 -4.99
N GLU A 57 4.39 1.85 -6.30
CA GLU A 57 5.60 1.69 -7.12
C GLU A 57 6.49 2.94 -7.06
N LYS A 58 5.90 4.14 -7.12
CA LYS A 58 6.64 5.41 -7.01
C LYS A 58 7.25 5.63 -5.64
N LEU A 59 6.52 5.35 -4.56
CA LEU A 59 6.95 5.59 -3.18
C LEU A 59 8.05 4.60 -2.76
N TYR A 60 7.84 3.32 -3.03
CA TYR A 60 8.74 2.24 -2.60
C TYR A 60 9.78 1.86 -3.65
N ARG A 61 9.72 2.45 -4.86
CA ARG A 61 10.61 2.16 -6.00
C ARG A 61 10.60 0.67 -6.41
N ILE A 62 9.44 0.04 -6.24
CA ILE A 62 9.21 -1.37 -6.60
C ILE A 62 8.43 -1.49 -7.91
N ARG A 63 8.29 -2.72 -8.41
CA ARG A 63 7.35 -3.08 -9.48
C ARG A 63 6.34 -4.11 -8.99
N VAL A 64 5.06 -3.82 -9.19
CA VAL A 64 3.94 -4.68 -8.86
C VAL A 64 3.28 -5.13 -10.15
N LYS A 65 3.18 -6.45 -10.37
CA LYS A 65 2.47 -6.98 -11.53
C LYS A 65 0.96 -7.00 -11.26
N ASP A 66 0.15 -6.88 -12.31
CA ASP A 66 -1.31 -6.94 -12.22
C ASP A 66 -1.78 -8.22 -11.50
N GLU A 67 -1.17 -9.36 -11.80
CA GLU A 67 -1.49 -10.66 -11.19
C GLU A 67 -1.23 -10.70 -9.68
N GLU A 68 -0.23 -9.95 -9.20
CA GLU A 68 0.11 -9.86 -7.78
C GLU A 68 -0.88 -8.99 -7.01
N PHE A 69 -1.50 -8.02 -7.69
CA PHE A 69 -2.48 -7.11 -7.11
C PHE A 69 -3.92 -7.58 -7.27
N ALA A 70 -4.24 -8.36 -8.31
CA ALA A 70 -5.60 -8.81 -8.61
C ALA A 70 -6.27 -9.62 -7.49
N GLY A 71 -5.49 -10.24 -6.61
CA GLY A 71 -5.99 -10.98 -5.44
C GLY A 71 -5.99 -10.18 -4.13
N ILE A 72 -5.62 -8.90 -4.16
CA ILE A 72 -5.45 -8.08 -2.97
C ILE A 72 -6.73 -7.31 -2.69
N THR A 73 -7.38 -7.66 -1.58
CA THR A 73 -8.67 -7.08 -1.17
C THR A 73 -8.60 -6.39 0.18
N SER A 74 -7.45 -6.36 0.87
CA SER A 74 -7.33 -5.75 2.20
C SER A 74 -6.00 -5.02 2.39
N LEU A 75 -5.97 -4.10 3.36
CA LEU A 75 -4.76 -3.34 3.67
C LEU A 75 -3.61 -4.25 4.11
N ASP A 76 -3.90 -5.28 4.91
CA ASP A 76 -2.91 -6.31 5.30
C ASP A 76 -2.27 -6.97 4.09
N ARG A 77 -3.07 -7.32 3.08
CA ARG A 77 -2.54 -7.98 1.88
C ARG A 77 -1.66 -7.05 1.05
N ILE A 78 -2.01 -5.76 0.98
CA ILE A 78 -1.14 -4.76 0.35
C ILE A 78 0.17 -4.64 1.15
N HIS A 79 0.09 -4.58 2.48
CA HIS A 79 1.27 -4.49 3.36
C HIS A 79 2.21 -5.69 3.21
N ASP A 80 1.66 -6.90 3.17
CA ASP A 80 2.40 -8.15 2.97
C ASP A 80 3.09 -8.20 1.60
N LEU A 81 2.38 -7.79 0.54
CA LEU A 81 2.97 -7.71 -0.81
C LEU A 81 4.18 -6.77 -0.80
N LEU A 82 4.03 -5.56 -0.26
CA LEU A 82 5.10 -4.57 -0.20
C LEU A 82 6.29 -5.06 0.63
N THR A 83 6.01 -5.68 1.77
CA THR A 83 7.04 -6.24 2.65
C THR A 83 7.81 -7.37 1.97
N THR A 84 7.15 -8.18 1.15
CA THR A 84 7.79 -9.24 0.36
C THR A 84 8.68 -8.63 -0.72
N LYS A 85 8.16 -7.68 -1.51
CA LYS A 85 8.89 -6.99 -2.58
C LYS A 85 10.15 -6.29 -2.10
N LEU A 86 10.08 -5.65 -0.93
CA LEU A 86 11.21 -4.93 -0.33
C LEU A 86 12.28 -5.86 0.25
N LYS A 87 11.96 -7.13 0.53
CA LYS A 87 12.95 -8.13 0.93
C LYS A 87 13.67 -8.76 -0.27
N GLU A 88 13.02 -8.77 -1.43
CA GLU A 88 13.57 -9.29 -2.69
C GLU A 88 14.39 -8.24 -3.47
N SER A 89 14.35 -6.97 -3.06
CA SER A 89 15.07 -5.84 -3.67
C SER A 89 16.33 -5.48 -2.89
#